data_AF-A0A2M8G7B2-F1
#
_entry.id   AF-A0A2M8G7B2-F1
#
_cell.length_a   1.000
_cell.length_b   1.000
_cell.length_c   1.000
_cell.angle_alpha   90.00
_cell.angle_beta   90.00
_cell.angle_gamma   90.00
#
_symmetry.space_group_name_H-M   'P 1'
#
loop_
_entity.id
_entity.type
_entity.pdbx_description
1 polymer ?
#
loop_
_entity_poly.entity_id
_entity_poly.type
_entity_poly.pdbx_seq_one_letter_code
_entity_poly.pdbx_strand_id
1 'polypeptide(L)'
;MENSYEEFKTITDKYYTDWQMPKIDIFVALLDRHGIKLRKKDGELHEATFSVPKSMDDALVLGLRYQKKDGTFSEDPFLFRKGKPIQRGYRSELEKIVPEYRGTHKGGPNT
;
A
#
# COMPACT_ATOMS: atom_id res chain seq x y z
N MET A 1 -10.73 2.03 -19.03
CA MET A 1 -10.27 3.19 -18.23
C MET A 1 -9.72 2.64 -16.94
N GLU A 2 -8.66 3.24 -16.42
CA GLU A 2 -8.05 2.84 -15.16
C GLU A 2 -8.92 3.33 -14.00
N ASN A 3 -9.39 2.40 -13.16
CA ASN A 3 -10.35 2.66 -12.07
C ASN A 3 -9.85 2.17 -10.70
N SER A 4 -8.59 1.74 -10.60
CA SER A 4 -8.01 1.21 -9.36
C SER A 4 -8.12 2.17 -8.18
N TYR A 5 -7.98 3.48 -8.44
CA TYR A 5 -8.13 4.52 -7.42
C TYR A 5 -9.54 4.55 -6.84
N GLU A 6 -10.57 4.55 -7.69
CA GLU A 6 -11.97 4.61 -7.27
C GLU A 6 -12.38 3.36 -6.50
N GLU A 7 -11.89 2.19 -6.94
CA GLU A 7 -12.11 0.93 -6.23
C GLU A 7 -11.44 0.93 -4.84
N PHE A 8 -10.18 1.36 -4.77
CA PHE A 8 -9.48 1.47 -3.49
C PHE A 8 -10.14 2.50 -2.57
N LYS A 9 -10.51 3.65 -3.12
CA LYS A 9 -11.21 4.71 -2.39
C LYS A 9 -12.53 4.22 -1.80
N THR A 10 -13.29 3.42 -2.54
CA THR A 10 -14.54 2.82 -2.05
C THR A 10 -14.28 1.89 -0.85
N ILE A 11 -13.17 1.15 -0.85
CA ILE A 11 -12.79 0.28 0.27
C ILE A 11 -12.38 1.14 1.48
N THR A 12 -11.59 2.19 1.27
CA THR A 12 -11.11 3.05 2.37
C THR A 12 -12.20 3.98 2.91
N ASP A 13 -13.14 4.44 2.10
CA ASP A 13 -14.26 5.27 2.55
C ASP A 13 -15.17 4.51 3.53
N LYS A 14 -15.33 3.19 3.34
CA LYS A 14 -16.04 2.33 4.29
C LYS A 14 -15.34 2.27 5.65
N TYR A 15 -14.00 2.25 5.68
CA TYR A 15 -13.25 2.36 6.94
C TYR A 15 -13.58 3.67 7.67
N TYR A 16 -13.58 4.81 6.97
CA TYR A 16 -13.88 6.09 7.60
C TYR A 16 -15.34 6.24 8.04
N THR A 17 -16.24 5.44 7.46
CA THR A 17 -17.66 5.43 7.83
C THR A 17 -17.92 4.55 9.06
N ASP A 18 -17.37 3.34 9.07
CA ASP A 18 -17.67 2.31 10.07
C ASP A 18 -16.58 2.14 11.13
N TRP A 19 -15.45 2.85 10.99
CA TRP A 19 -14.23 2.73 11.81
C TRP A 19 -13.68 1.30 11.92
N GLN A 20 -14.04 0.43 10.98
CA GLN A 20 -13.63 -0.97 10.94
C GLN A 20 -12.65 -1.21 9.81
N MET A 21 -11.44 -1.67 10.15
CA MET A 21 -10.39 -1.95 9.16
C MET A 21 -10.86 -3.05 8.19
N PRO A 22 -10.81 -2.81 6.87
CA PRO A 22 -11.10 -3.84 5.90
C PRO A 22 -10.14 -5.01 6.09
N LYS A 23 -10.65 -6.23 5.91
CA LYS A 23 -9.81 -7.43 5.96
C LYS A 23 -8.74 -7.37 4.87
N ILE A 24 -7.56 -7.89 5.18
CA ILE A 24 -6.38 -7.82 4.32
C ILE A 24 -6.63 -8.46 2.94
N ASP A 25 -7.39 -9.55 2.89
CA ASP A 25 -7.78 -10.27 1.69
C ASP A 25 -8.51 -9.39 0.66
N ILE A 26 -9.24 -8.36 1.10
CA ILE A 26 -9.89 -7.39 0.21
C ILE A 26 -8.84 -6.61 -0.60
N PHE A 27 -7.76 -6.17 0.04
CA PHE A 27 -6.67 -5.46 -0.65
C PHE A 27 -5.88 -6.40 -1.56
N VAL A 28 -5.70 -7.66 -1.16
CA VAL A 28 -5.08 -8.67 -2.02
C VAL A 28 -5.90 -8.91 -3.28
N ALA A 29 -7.22 -9.06 -3.15
CA ALA A 29 -8.13 -9.26 -4.26
C ALA A 29 -8.20 -8.02 -5.18
N LEU A 30 -8.09 -6.81 -4.63
CA LEU A 30 -7.96 -5.59 -5.42
C LEU A 30 -6.69 -5.64 -6.30
N LEU A 31 -5.53 -5.90 -5.70
CA LEU A 31 -4.27 -5.96 -6.45
C LEU A 31 -4.28 -7.07 -7.52
N ASP A 32 -4.83 -8.24 -7.21
CA ASP A 32 -4.93 -9.36 -8.16
C ASP A 32 -5.81 -9.03 -9.37
N ARG A 33 -6.94 -8.33 -9.17
CA ARG A 33 -7.81 -7.85 -10.26
C ARG A 33 -7.10 -6.88 -11.22
N HIS A 34 -6.12 -6.13 -10.71
CA HIS A 34 -5.26 -5.27 -11.53
C HIS A 34 -3.97 -5.97 -12.02
N GLY A 35 -3.91 -7.30 -11.92
CA GLY A 35 -2.79 -8.12 -12.42
C GLY A 35 -1.53 -8.06 -11.55
N ILE A 36 -1.60 -7.50 -10.34
CA ILE A 36 -0.47 -7.36 -9.43
C ILE A 36 -0.36 -8.57 -8.52
N LYS A 37 0.70 -9.36 -8.71
CA LYS A 37 1.03 -10.49 -7.86
C LYS A 37 1.85 -10.06 -6.65
N LEU A 38 1.42 -10.50 -5.47
CA LEU A 38 2.15 -10.29 -4.21
C LEU A 38 3.47 -11.07 -4.18
N ARG A 39 4.46 -10.52 -3.47
CA ARG A 39 5.77 -11.18 -3.29
C ARG A 39 5.69 -12.20 -2.15
N LYS A 40 5.28 -13.43 -2.48
CA LYS A 40 5.26 -14.55 -1.52
C LYS A 40 6.63 -14.92 -0.93
N LYS A 41 7.73 -14.48 -1.55
CA LYS A 41 9.10 -14.80 -1.12
C LYS A 41 9.58 -13.96 0.08
N ASP A 42 8.93 -12.83 0.34
CA ASP A 42 9.39 -11.85 1.35
C ASP A 42 8.77 -12.11 2.73
N GLY A 43 8.07 -13.23 2.91
CA GLY A 43 7.46 -13.65 4.17
C GLY A 43 5.96 -13.86 4.09
N GLU A 44 5.34 -14.03 5.25
CA GLU A 44 3.88 -14.10 5.38
C GLU A 44 3.30 -12.69 5.43
N LEU A 45 2.19 -12.47 4.73
CA LEU A 45 1.49 -11.18 4.77
C LEU A 45 0.92 -10.99 6.18
N HIS A 46 1.40 -9.96 6.86
CA HIS A 46 1.12 -9.72 8.28
C HIS A 46 0.07 -8.62 8.46
N GLU A 47 0.20 -7.52 7.71
CA GLU A 47 -0.61 -6.33 7.89
C GLU A 47 -0.81 -5.58 6.57
N ALA A 48 -1.93 -4.88 6.44
CA ALA A 48 -2.17 -3.89 5.40
C ALA A 48 -2.50 -2.54 6.03
N THR A 49 -1.84 -1.48 5.56
CA THR A 49 -2.07 -0.09 5.98
C THR A 49 -2.44 0.75 4.76
N PHE A 50 -3.16 1.85 4.98
CA PHE A 50 -3.40 2.81 3.92
C PHE A 50 -3.41 4.24 4.42
N SER A 51 -3.13 5.17 3.50
CA SER A 51 -2.98 6.59 3.81
C SER A 51 -3.29 7.45 2.59
N VAL A 52 -3.78 8.66 2.86
CA VAL A 52 -3.92 9.73 1.87
C VAL A 52 -2.66 10.60 1.96
N PRO A 53 -1.84 10.70 0.90
CA PRO A 53 -0.69 11.56 0.92
C PRO A 53 -1.09 13.04 0.90
N LYS A 54 -0.53 13.86 1.79
CA LYS A 54 -0.85 15.30 1.91
C LYS A 54 -0.40 16.11 0.71
N SER A 55 0.62 15.64 0.01
CA SER A 55 1.17 16.29 -1.19
C SER A 55 0.41 15.95 -2.48
N MET A 56 -0.61 15.08 -2.43
CA MET A 56 -1.34 14.64 -3.62
C MET A 56 -2.79 14.23 -3.28
N ASP A 57 -3.74 15.14 -3.53
CA ASP A 57 -5.16 14.97 -3.17
C ASP A 57 -5.86 13.83 -3.94
N ASP A 58 -5.41 13.54 -5.17
CA ASP A 58 -5.93 12.46 -6.03
C ASP A 58 -5.11 11.16 -5.92
N ALA A 59 -4.61 10.86 -4.72
CA ALA A 59 -3.83 9.66 -4.47
C ALA A 59 -4.18 8.94 -3.17
N LEU A 60 -3.90 7.65 -3.16
CA LEU A 60 -3.95 6.79 -1.98
C LEU A 60 -2.75 5.85 -2.01
N VAL A 61 -2.22 5.53 -0.83
CA VAL A 61 -1.11 4.57 -0.67
C VAL A 61 -1.63 3.38 0.10
N LEU A 62 -1.34 2.17 -0.40
CA LEU A 62 -1.51 0.90 0.30
C LEU A 62 -0.13 0.36 0.66
N GLY A 63 0.15 0.16 1.94
CA GLY A 63 1.32 -0.57 2.43
C GLY A 63 0.96 -2.01 2.74
N LEU A 64 1.62 -2.98 2.12
CA LEU A 64 1.53 -4.38 2.50
C LEU A 64 2.79 -4.79 3.26
N ARG A 65 2.63 -5.18 4.52
CA ARG A 65 3.73 -5.55 5.40
C ARG A 65 3.84 -7.07 5.52
N TYR A 66 5.02 -7.60 5.24
CA TYR A 66 5.34 -9.02 5.30
C TYR A 66 6.30 -9.29 6.45
N GLN A 67 6.03 -10.35 7.21
CA GLN A 67 6.92 -10.85 8.26
C GLN A 67 7.80 -11.97 7.69
N LYS A 68 9.11 -11.78 7.70
CA LYS A 68 10.09 -12.78 7.28
C LYS A 68 10.29 -13.85 8.36
N LYS A 69 10.90 -14.96 7.96
CA LYS A 69 11.25 -16.07 8.87
C LYS A 69 12.19 -15.66 10.01
N ASP A 70 13.01 -14.63 9.80
CA ASP A 70 13.92 -14.08 10.82
C ASP A 70 13.23 -13.09 11.77
N GLY A 71 11.91 -12.91 11.66
CA GLY A 71 11.13 -11.98 12.47
C GLY A 71 11.21 -10.53 12.00
N THR A 72 12.06 -10.20 11.02
CA THR A 72 12.11 -8.85 10.45
C THR A 72 10.93 -8.61 9.51
N PHE A 73 10.63 -7.34 9.25
CA PHE A 73 9.54 -6.94 8.37
C PHE A 73 10.05 -6.36 7.07
N SER A 74 9.23 -6.48 6.03
CA SER A 74 9.38 -5.72 4.80
C SER A 74 8.03 -5.13 4.40
N GLU A 75 8.05 -4.01 3.71
CA GLU A 75 6.83 -3.35 3.24
C GLU A 75 6.90 -3.15 1.73
N ASP A 76 5.80 -3.46 1.04
CA ASP A 76 5.58 -3.10 -0.35
C ASP A 76 4.50 -2.02 -0.42
N PRO A 77 4.88 -0.78 -0.76
CA PRO A 77 3.91 0.27 -1.00
C PRO A 77 3.37 0.23 -2.44
N PHE A 78 2.09 0.52 -2.58
CA PHE A 78 1.38 0.69 -3.85
C PHE A 78 0.68 2.04 -3.87
N LEU A 79 1.01 2.86 -4.86
CA LEU A 79 0.42 4.17 -5.09
C LEU A 79 -0.71 4.05 -6.11
N PHE A 80 -1.91 4.42 -5.67
CA PHE A 80 -3.11 4.54 -6.48
C PHE A 80 -3.31 6.01 -6.81
N ARG A 81 -3.43 6.34 -8.09
CA ARG A 81 -3.69 7.70 -8.57
C ARG A 81 -4.86 7.70 -9.52
N LYS A 82 -5.70 8.71 -9.44
CA LYS A 82 -6.88 8.83 -10.31
C LYS A 82 -6.50 8.75 -11.80
N GLY A 83 -7.10 7.79 -12.51
CA GLY A 83 -6.84 7.57 -13.95
C GLY A 83 -5.43 7.11 -14.32
N LYS A 84 -4.61 6.64 -13.36
CA LYS A 84 -3.25 6.14 -13.61
C LYS A 84 -3.08 4.72 -13.08
N PRO A 85 -2.33 3.84 -13.78
CA PRO A 85 -2.09 2.49 -13.30
C PRO A 85 -1.46 2.48 -11.92
N ILE A 86 -1.77 1.44 -11.14
CA ILE A 86 -1.20 1.24 -9.81
C ILE A 86 0.33 1.20 -9.94
N GLN A 87 0.99 2.09 -9.21
CA GLN A 87 2.44 2.19 -9.21
C GLN A 87 2.99 1.55 -7.95
N ARG A 88 3.75 0.47 -8.10
CA ARG A 88 4.49 -0.13 -6.99
C ARG A 88 5.69 0.75 -6.64
N GLY A 89 5.84 1.14 -5.39
CA GLY A 89 6.99 1.91 -4.92
C GLY A 89 8.14 0.98 -4.54
N TYR A 90 9.12 0.78 -5.43
CA TYR A 90 10.31 0.01 -5.10
C TYR A 90 11.48 0.96 -4.75
N ARG A 91 12.34 0.60 -3.78
CA ARG A 91 13.61 1.30 -3.48
C ARG A 91 13.50 2.84 -3.42
N SER A 92 12.66 3.36 -2.52
CA SER A 92 12.42 4.81 -2.35
C SER A 92 11.76 5.52 -3.55
N GLU A 93 11.19 4.80 -4.53
CA GLU A 93 10.41 5.44 -5.60
C GLU A 93 9.22 6.22 -5.07
N LEU A 94 8.56 5.70 -4.03
CA LEU A 94 7.46 6.42 -3.38
C LEU A 94 7.95 7.75 -2.78
N GLU A 95 9.14 7.78 -2.18
CA GLU A 95 9.73 9.00 -1.59
C GLU A 95 10.01 10.08 -2.62
N LYS A 96 10.31 9.70 -3.87
CA LYS A 96 10.54 10.65 -4.98
C LYS A 96 9.24 11.28 -5.46
N ILE A 97 8.13 10.54 -5.37
CA ILE A 97 6.82 10.95 -5.89
C ILE A 97 6.03 11.68 -4.80
N VAL A 98 6.19 11.24 -3.56
CA VAL A 98 5.46 11.72 -2.40
C VAL A 98 6.48 12.07 -1.30
N PRO A 99 6.92 13.34 -1.24
CA PRO A 99 8.05 13.76 -0.40
C PRO A 99 7.92 13.44 1.09
N GLU A 100 6.69 13.35 1.60
CA GLU A 100 6.41 13.00 3.00
C GLU A 100 6.78 11.55 3.36
N TYR A 101 6.96 10.65 2.38
CA TYR A 101 7.43 9.28 2.61
C TYR A 101 8.96 9.21 2.69
N ARG A 102 9.68 10.34 2.55
CA ARG A 102 11.15 10.37 2.59
C ARG A 102 11.69 9.77 3.88
N GLY A 103 12.60 8.81 3.76
CA GLY A 103 13.19 8.10 4.91
C GLY A 103 12.39 6.90 5.42
N THR A 104 11.18 6.63 4.92
CA THR A 104 10.41 5.43 5.30
C THR A 104 11.10 4.13 4.89
N HIS A 105 11.96 4.15 3.86
CA HIS A 105 12.77 2.99 3.49
C HIS A 105 13.91 2.69 4.50
N LYS A 106 14.30 3.65 5.35
CA LYS A 106 15.39 3.51 6.32
C LYS A 106 14.88 3.21 7.73
N GLY A 107 14.05 2.19 7.88
CA GLY A 107 13.69 1.61 9.17
C GLY A 107 14.46 0.31 9.41
N GLY A 108 15.68 0.39 9.94
CA GLY A 108 16.21 -0.72 10.73
C GLY A 108 15.40 -0.85 12.03
N PRO A 109 15.35 -2.02 12.69
CA PRO A 109 14.66 -2.13 13.96
C PRO A 109 15.22 -1.08 14.92
N ASN A 110 14.35 -0.24 15.46
CA ASN A 110 14.70 0.58 16.62
C ASN A 110 15.17 -0.39 17.70
N THR A 111 16.46 -0.34 18.03
CA THR A 111 17.03 -0.82 19.30
C THR A 111 16.39 -0.10 20.46
#